data_AF-A0A9D9CUN4-F1
#
_entry.id   AF-A0A9D9CUN4-F1
#
_cell.length_a   1.000
_cell.length_b   1.000
_cell.length_c   1.000
_cell.angle_alpha   90.00
_cell.angle_beta   90.00
_cell.angle_gamma   90.00
#
_symmetry.space_group_name_H-M   'P 1'
#
loop_
_entity.id
_entity.type
_entity.pdbx_description
1 polymer ?
#
loop_
_entity_poly.entity_id
_entity_poly.type
_entity_poly.pdbx_seq_one_letter_code
_entity_poly.pdbx_strand_id
1 'polypeptide(L)'
;MNRIIKCGLIALMLMLAASCSQYKYETVPNDPTNTRIYTLDNGLKVYMSVTKDEPRIDAHIAVKVGGKNDPHETTGLAHYFEHLMFKGTESFGTQNYELEKPLLDA
;
A
#
# COMPACT_ATOMS: atom_id res chain seq x y z
N MET A 1 38.50 -23.90 22.68
CA MET A 1 38.18 -23.49 21.29
C MET A 1 36.69 -23.49 20.99
N ASN A 2 35.95 -24.57 21.30
CA ASN A 2 34.52 -24.69 20.94
C ASN A 2 33.54 -23.73 21.65
N ARG A 3 33.87 -23.20 22.84
CA ARG A 3 32.98 -22.27 23.57
C ARG A 3 32.97 -20.86 22.97
N ILE A 4 34.13 -20.38 22.50
CA ILE A 4 34.27 -19.07 21.86
C ILE A 4 33.55 -19.07 20.50
N ILE A 5 33.69 -20.17 19.74
CA ILE A 5 33.02 -20.37 18.46
C ILE A 5 31.48 -20.45 18.65
N LYS A 6 31.00 -21.16 19.67
CA LYS A 6 29.56 -21.22 20.00
C LYS A 6 28.99 -19.87 20.44
N CYS A 7 29.71 -19.10 21.26
CA CYS A 7 29.27 -17.74 21.64
C CYS A 7 29.24 -16.78 20.45
N GLY A 8 30.22 -16.87 19.54
CA GLY A 8 30.22 -16.09 18.29
C GLY A 8 29.04 -16.44 17.37
N LEU A 9 28.70 -17.73 17.24
CA LEU A 9 27.54 -18.19 16.48
C LEU A 9 26.21 -17.71 17.09
N ILE A 10 26.07 -17.74 18.41
CA ILE A 10 24.87 -17.23 19.11
C ILE A 10 24.73 -15.71 18.94
N ALA A 11 25.83 -14.96 19.07
CA ALA A 11 25.84 -13.51 18.86
C ALA A 11 25.50 -13.13 17.42
N LEU A 12 25.98 -13.88 16.43
CA LEU A 12 25.67 -13.67 15.01
C LEU A 12 24.19 -13.98 14.70
N MET A 13 23.63 -15.02 15.33
CA MET A 13 22.22 -15.39 15.18
C MET A 13 21.27 -14.35 15.82
N LEU A 14 21.68 -13.74 16.95
CA LEU A 14 20.97 -12.63 17.58
C LEU A 14 21.00 -11.34 16.76
N MET A 15 22.13 -11.02 16.10
CA MET A 15 22.22 -9.88 15.19
C MET A 15 21.37 -10.07 13.92
N LEU A 16 21.29 -11.28 13.38
CA LEU A 16 20.42 -11.60 12.25
C LEU A 16 18.93 -11.48 12.60
N ALA A 17 18.53 -11.84 13.82
CA ALA A 17 17.15 -11.67 14.28
C ALA A 17 16.75 -10.19 14.48
N ALA A 18 17.72 -9.32 14.79
CA ALA A 18 17.50 -7.88 14.97
C ALA A 18 17.40 -7.11 13.64
N SER A 19 17.78 -7.69 12.51
CA SER A 19 17.68 -7.06 11.18
C SER A 19 16.28 -7.12 10.56
N CYS A 20 15.24 -7.50 11.31
CA CYS A 20 13.87 -7.32 10.85
C CYS A 20 13.57 -5.82 10.83
N SER A 21 13.55 -5.23 9.64
CA SER A 21 13.18 -3.83 9.41
C SER A 21 11.82 -3.53 10.05
N GLN A 22 11.84 -2.91 11.22
CA GLN A 22 10.63 -2.38 11.86
C GLN A 22 10.30 -1.07 11.14
N TYR A 23 9.31 -1.07 10.27
CA TYR A 23 8.78 0.17 9.72
C TYR A 23 8.28 1.05 10.87
N LYS A 24 8.84 2.26 10.99
CA LYS A 24 8.38 3.24 11.97
C LYS A 24 6.98 3.70 11.59
N TYR A 25 6.09 3.81 12.57
CA TYR A 25 4.75 4.31 12.39
C TYR A 25 4.33 5.21 13.55
N GLU A 26 3.39 6.09 13.28
CA GLU A 26 2.70 6.95 14.23
C GLU A 26 1.31 6.35 14.56
N THR A 27 0.77 6.73 15.70
CA THR A 27 -0.61 6.38 16.12
C THR A 27 -1.31 7.62 16.66
N VAL A 28 -2.64 7.59 16.68
CA VAL A 28 -3.46 8.66 17.27
C VAL A 28 -3.95 8.21 18.65
N PRO A 29 -3.80 9.04 19.71
CA PRO A 29 -4.31 8.71 21.03
C PRO A 29 -5.82 8.48 21.01
N ASN A 30 -6.28 7.43 21.68
CA ASN A 30 -7.70 7.04 21.78
C ASN A 30 -8.38 6.74 20.42
N ASP A 31 -7.62 6.33 19.40
CA ASP A 31 -8.20 5.82 18.16
C ASP A 31 -8.76 4.40 18.36
N PRO A 32 -10.09 4.18 18.25
CA PRO A 32 -10.69 2.87 18.44
C PRO A 32 -10.21 1.83 17.40
N THR A 33 -9.76 2.29 16.23
CA THR A 33 -9.30 1.42 15.14
C THR A 33 -7.83 1.03 15.24
N ASN A 34 -7.09 1.63 16.19
CA ASN A 34 -5.65 1.42 16.39
C ASN A 34 -4.84 1.57 15.08
N THR A 35 -5.17 2.59 14.29
CA THR A 35 -4.56 2.87 12.99
C THR A 35 -3.06 3.09 13.15
N ARG A 36 -2.28 2.41 12.33
CA ARG A 36 -0.85 2.65 12.16
C ARG A 36 -0.64 3.55 10.95
N ILE A 37 0.07 4.64 11.15
CA ILE A 37 0.33 5.65 10.13
C ILE A 37 1.82 5.58 9.75
N TYR A 38 2.10 5.14 8.54
CA TYR A 38 3.46 5.09 8.00
C TYR A 38 3.69 6.28 7.07
N THR A 39 4.93 6.75 7.00
CA THR A 39 5.38 7.66 5.94
C THR A 39 6.51 6.95 5.20
N LEU A 40 6.30 6.69 3.91
CA LEU A 40 7.31 6.05 3.05
C LEU A 40 8.39 7.06 2.64
N ASP A 41 9.51 6.57 2.11
CA ASP A 41 10.65 7.42 1.70
C ASP A 41 10.28 8.43 0.60
N ASN A 42 9.27 8.11 -0.23
CA ASN A 42 8.73 9.03 -1.25
C ASN A 42 7.69 10.04 -0.70
N GLY A 43 7.48 10.05 0.62
CA GLY A 43 6.52 10.93 1.30
C GLY A 43 5.07 10.44 1.30
N LEU A 44 4.75 9.29 0.67
CA LEU A 44 3.41 8.73 0.70
C LEU A 44 3.05 8.30 2.14
N LYS A 45 1.87 8.73 2.61
CA LYS A 45 1.32 8.30 3.89
C LYS A 45 0.43 7.08 3.70
N VAL A 46 0.67 6.04 4.50
CA VAL A 46 -0.12 4.80 4.52
C VAL A 46 -0.82 4.70 5.86
N TYR A 47 -2.15 4.63 5.84
CA TYR A 47 -2.99 4.45 7.01
C TYR A 47 -3.47 3.01 7.00
N MET A 48 -3.09 2.23 8.01
CA MET A 48 -3.41 0.81 8.07
C MET A 48 -4.07 0.47 9.40
N SER A 49 -5.29 -0.06 9.32
CA SER A 49 -6.08 -0.53 10.45
C SER A 49 -6.52 -1.96 10.20
N VAL A 50 -6.53 -2.79 11.25
CA VAL A 50 -6.89 -4.21 11.13
C VAL A 50 -8.28 -4.41 11.72
N THR A 51 -9.24 -4.67 10.85
CA THR A 51 -10.60 -5.10 11.20
C THR A 51 -10.71 -6.60 10.97
N LYS A 52 -11.21 -7.36 11.95
CA LYS A 52 -11.25 -8.83 11.91
C LYS A 52 -12.66 -9.40 11.68
N ASP A 53 -13.58 -8.56 11.24
CA ASP A 53 -14.98 -8.93 11.07
C ASP A 53 -15.17 -9.86 9.85
N GLU A 54 -14.40 -9.64 8.79
CA GLU A 54 -14.41 -10.47 7.58
C GLU A 54 -12.98 -10.66 7.03
N PRO A 55 -12.67 -11.76 6.33
CA PRO A 55 -11.37 -11.98 5.68
C PRO A 55 -11.26 -11.20 4.36
N ARG A 56 -11.45 -9.89 4.42
CA ARG A 56 -11.39 -8.97 3.28
C ARG A 56 -10.33 -7.90 3.50
N ILE A 57 -9.81 -7.37 2.40
CA ILE A 57 -8.96 -6.18 2.39
C ILE A 57 -9.70 -5.12 1.60
N ASP A 58 -9.76 -3.92 2.17
CA ASP A 58 -10.22 -2.71 1.49
C ASP A 58 -9.04 -1.75 1.41
N ALA A 59 -8.85 -1.13 0.24
CA ALA A 59 -7.71 -0.29 -0.05
C ALA A 59 -8.14 0.91 -0.89
N HIS A 60 -7.80 2.10 -0.40
CA HIS A 60 -8.09 3.36 -1.07
C HIS A 60 -6.81 4.18 -1.23
N ILE A 61 -6.66 4.82 -2.39
CA ILE A 61 -5.58 5.75 -2.68
C ILE A 61 -6.19 7.13 -2.87
N ALA A 62 -6.00 8.02 -1.89
CA ALA A 62 -6.44 9.40 -1.98
C ALA A 62 -5.33 10.28 -2.54
N VAL A 63 -5.65 11.10 -3.54
CA VAL A 63 -4.74 12.11 -4.10
C VAL A 63 -5.28 13.50 -3.75
N LYS A 64 -4.41 14.39 -3.26
CA LYS A 64 -4.79 15.74 -2.80
C LYS A 64 -4.97 16.73 -3.98
N VAL A 65 -5.81 16.37 -4.94
CA VAL A 65 -6.20 17.18 -6.11
C VAL A 65 -7.66 16.87 -6.46
N GLY A 66 -8.32 17.73 -7.23
CA GLY A 66 -9.69 17.49 -7.73
C GLY A 66 -10.16 18.60 -8.66
N GLY A 67 -11.46 18.68 -8.94
CA GLY A 67 -12.00 19.65 -9.91
C GLY A 67 -11.71 21.13 -9.61
N LYS A 68 -11.41 21.48 -8.35
CA LYS A 68 -10.93 22.82 -7.97
C LYS A 68 -9.57 23.18 -8.60
N ASN A 69 -8.81 22.16 -9.00
CA ASN A 69 -7.51 22.29 -9.64
C ASN A 69 -7.59 22.19 -11.17
N ASP A 70 -8.78 22.03 -11.75
CA ASP A 70 -8.94 21.98 -13.19
C ASP A 70 -8.55 23.33 -13.82
N PRO A 71 -7.90 23.35 -14.99
CA PRO A 71 -7.71 24.58 -15.75
C PRO A 71 -9.07 25.20 -16.10
N HIS A 72 -9.12 26.54 -16.12
CA HIS A 72 -10.37 27.26 -16.34
C HIS A 72 -11.01 26.93 -17.70
N GLU A 73 -10.18 26.70 -18.71
CA GLU A 73 -10.58 26.32 -20.06
C GLU A 73 -11.04 24.86 -20.19
N THR A 74 -10.78 24.00 -19.21
CA THR A 74 -11.05 22.54 -19.27
C THR A 74 -11.60 22.02 -17.94
N THR A 75 -12.76 22.52 -17.54
CA THR A 75 -13.50 22.01 -16.37
C THR A 75 -13.89 20.54 -16.54
N GLY A 76 -13.81 19.76 -15.46
CA GLY A 76 -14.15 18.33 -15.44
C GLY A 76 -12.97 17.40 -15.71
N LEU A 77 -11.76 17.94 -15.86
CA LEU A 77 -10.55 17.19 -16.18
C LEU A 77 -10.20 16.18 -15.09
N ALA A 78 -10.24 16.56 -13.80
CA ALA A 78 -9.95 15.65 -12.70
C ALA A 78 -10.90 14.44 -12.67
N HIS A 79 -12.19 14.67 -12.91
CA HIS A 79 -13.18 13.60 -12.97
C HIS A 79 -12.99 12.74 -14.22
N TYR A 80 -12.72 13.35 -15.38
CA TYR A 80 -12.42 12.59 -16.58
C TYR A 80 -11.17 11.71 -16.41
N PHE A 81 -10.14 12.23 -15.76
CA PHE A 81 -8.93 11.48 -15.41
C PHE A 81 -9.25 10.28 -14.51
N GLU A 82 -10.09 10.44 -13.49
CA GLU A 82 -10.57 9.33 -12.65
C GLU A 82 -11.20 8.20 -13.49
N HIS A 83 -12.08 8.52 -14.44
CA HIS A 83 -12.67 7.52 -15.34
C HIS A 83 -11.62 6.80 -16.19
N LEU A 84 -10.59 7.52 -16.65
CA LEU A 84 -9.51 6.93 -17.44
C LEU A 84 -8.63 5.97 -16.62
N MET A 85 -8.45 6.23 -15.32
CA MET A 85 -7.68 5.34 -14.44
C MET A 85 -8.30 3.93 -14.33
N PHE A 86 -9.60 3.79 -14.59
CA PHE A 86 -10.29 2.48 -14.62
C PHE A 86 -10.23 1.79 -15.98
N LYS A 87 -9.66 2.41 -17.01
CA LYS A 87 -9.54 1.81 -18.36
C LYS A 87 -8.31 0.94 -18.55
N GLY A 88 -7.51 0.78 -17.49
CA GLY A 88 -6.33 -0.06 -17.49
C GLY A 88 -5.04 0.74 -17.45
N THR A 89 -3.95 0.00 -17.33
CA THR A 89 -2.57 0.44 -17.27
C THR A 89 -1.78 -0.37 -18.31
N GLU A 90 -0.51 -0.04 -18.50
CA GLU A 90 0.38 -0.82 -19.37
C GLU A 90 0.47 -2.31 -18.96
N SER A 91 0.30 -2.61 -17.67
CA SER A 91 0.45 -3.95 -17.11
C SER A 91 -0.88 -4.68 -16.85
N PHE A 92 -1.99 -3.96 -16.66
CA PHE A 92 -3.28 -4.51 -16.24
C PHE A 92 -4.45 -3.80 -16.92
N GLY A 93 -5.34 -4.55 -17.56
CA GLY A 93 -6.56 -4.07 -18.21
C GLY A 93 -6.82 -4.75 -19.55
N THR A 94 -8.09 -4.81 -19.99
CA THR A 94 -8.43 -5.44 -21.27
C THR A 94 -7.89 -4.62 -22.44
N GLN A 95 -6.87 -5.15 -23.11
CA GLN A 95 -6.53 -4.77 -24.48
C GLN A 95 -7.38 -5.55 -25.50
N ASN A 96 -7.90 -6.71 -25.08
CA ASN A 96 -8.76 -7.58 -25.88
C ASN A 96 -9.79 -8.27 -24.98
N TYR A 97 -11.03 -7.79 -25.03
CA TYR A 97 -12.13 -8.28 -24.20
C TYR A 97 -12.47 -9.75 -24.47
N GLU A 98 -12.40 -10.20 -25.73
CA GLU A 98 -12.75 -11.57 -26.10
C GLU A 98 -11.80 -12.60 -25.47
N LEU A 99 -10.54 -12.22 -25.26
CA LEU A 99 -9.56 -13.08 -24.58
C LEU A 99 -9.67 -13.03 -23.05
N GLU A 100 -10.16 -11.92 -22.49
CA GLU A 100 -10.31 -11.75 -21.04
C GLU A 100 -11.61 -12.36 -20.51
N LYS A 101 -12.69 -12.32 -21.29
CA LYS A 101 -14.03 -12.80 -20.92
C LYS A 101 -14.05 -14.22 -20.32
N PRO A 102 -13.34 -15.23 -20.87
CA PRO A 102 -13.33 -16.57 -20.29
C PRO A 102 -12.67 -16.66 -18.91
N LEU A 103 -11.81 -15.70 -18.53
CA LEU A 103 -11.16 -15.63 -17.21
C LEU A 103 -12.03 -14.95 -16.16
N LEU A 104 -12.97 -14.12 -16.58
CA LEU A 104 -13.92 -13.42 -15.70
C LEU A 104 -15.15 -14.26 -15.37
N ASP A 105 -15.55 -15.14 -16.30
CA ASP A 105 -16.73 -16.01 -16.18
C ASP A 105 -16.42 -17.39 -15.55
N ALA A 106 -15.15 -17.65 -15.20
CA ALA A 106 -14.67 -18.91 -14.58
C ALA A 106 -14.68 -18.86 -13.06
#